data_AF-A0A1M4ZYY4-F1
#
_entry.id   AF-A0A1M4ZYY4-F1
#
_cell.length_a   1.000
_cell.length_b   1.000
_cell.length_c   1.000
_cell.angle_alpha   90.00
_cell.angle_beta   90.00
_cell.angle_gamma   90.00
#
_symmetry.space_group_name_H-M   'P 1'
#
loop_
_entity.id
_entity.type
_entity.pdbx_description
1 polymer ?
#
loop_
_entity_poly.entity_id
_entity_poly.type
_entity_poly.pdbx_seq_one_letter_code
_entity_poly.pdbx_strand_id
1 'polypeptide(L)' 'MVQKLAHVYEEQMQQPAQLLTTGGATYARAIDVGVAFEPIFPGKLKSAHQQDEHVEIDDLIRAIALYTQAIYELAN' A
#
# COMPACT_ATOMS: atom_id res chain seq x y z
N MET A 1 -12.16 2.27 -8.15
CA MET A 1 -10.73 2.22 -7.80
C MET A 1 -10.51 1.76 -6.35
N VAL A 2 -10.88 2.55 -5.33
CA VAL A 2 -10.62 2.24 -3.91
C VAL A 2 -11.12 0.86 -3.48
N GLN A 3 -12.35 0.49 -3.86
CA GLN A 3 -12.91 -0.83 -3.55
C GLN A 3 -12.10 -1.99 -4.17
N LYS A 4 -11.59 -1.83 -5.40
CA LYS A 4 -10.73 -2.83 -6.04
C LYS A 4 -9.40 -2.97 -5.29
N LEU A 5 -8.79 -1.85 -4.90
CA LEU A 5 -7.55 -1.86 -4.12
C LEU A 5 -7.73 -2.47 -2.73
N ALA A 6 -8.87 -2.20 -2.08
CA ALA A 6 -9.22 -2.81 -0.80
C ALA A 6 -9.37 -4.34 -0.93
N HIS A 7 -10.06 -4.80 -1.97
CA HIS A 7 -10.21 -6.23 -2.25
C HIS A 7 -8.86 -6.91 -2.49
N VAL A 8 -7.97 -6.32 -3.31
CA VAL A 8 -6.61 -6.84 -3.53
C VAL A 8 -5.82 -6.94 -2.22
N TYR A 9 -5.92 -5.93 -1.36
CA TYR A 9 -5.30 -5.96 -0.03
C TYR A 9 -5.84 -7.12 0.81
N GLU A 10 -7.16 -7.30 0.86
CA GLU A 10 -7.81 -8.36 1.64
C GLU A 10 -7.40 -9.75 1.18
N GLU A 11 -7.28 -9.96 -0.13
CA GLU A 11 -6.81 -11.23 -0.69
C GLU A 11 -5.33 -11.49 -0.40
N GLN A 12 -4.45 -10.50 -0.61
CA GLN A 12 -3.02 -10.69 -0.38
C GLN A 12 -2.66 -10.80 1.11
N MET A 13 -3.41 -10.12 1.97
CA MET A 13 -3.11 -10.02 3.40
C MET A 13 -3.97 -10.93 4.27
N GLN A 14 -5.03 -11.55 3.72
CA GLN A 14 -5.97 -12.40 4.45
C GLN A 14 -6.55 -11.71 5.70
N GLN A 15 -6.75 -10.39 5.61
CA GLN A 15 -7.25 -9.55 6.70
C GLN A 15 -8.06 -8.39 6.11
N PRO A 16 -9.06 -7.84 6.84
CA PRO A 16 -9.88 -6.75 6.32
C PRO A 16 -9.05 -5.50 6.02
N ALA A 17 -9.36 -4.83 4.91
CA ALA A 17 -8.74 -3.56 4.57
C ALA A 17 -9.29 -2.45 5.48
N GLN A 18 -8.40 -1.64 6.05
CA GLN A 18 -8.77 -0.43 6.77
C GLN A 18 -8.51 0.79 5.89
N LEU A 19 -9.56 1.57 5.63
CA LEU A 19 -9.43 2.83 4.90
C LEU A 19 -9.06 3.94 5.89
N LEU A 20 -7.85 4.47 5.74
CA LEU A 20 -7.26 5.42 6.66
C LEU A 20 -6.98 6.76 5.98
N THR A 21 -6.93 7.82 6.78
CA THR A 21 -6.38 9.12 6.38
C THR A 21 -5.06 9.34 7.11
N THR A 22 -4.09 9.97 6.44
CA THR A 22 -2.78 10.31 7.03
C THR A 22 -2.44 11.78 6.78
N GLY A 23 -1.62 12.36 7.65
CA GLY A 23 -1.06 13.70 7.47
C GLY A 23 0.17 13.74 6.54
N GLY A 24 0.72 12.57 6.19
CA GLY A 24 1.81 12.45 5.22
C GLY A 24 1.36 12.85 3.82
N ALA A 25 2.14 13.68 3.13
CA ALA A 25 1.85 14.07 1.76
C ALA A 25 2.32 12.99 0.78
N THR A 26 1.48 12.69 -0.22
CA THR A 26 1.83 11.82 -1.36
C THR A 26 1.40 12.50 -2.66
N TYR A 27 1.87 11.97 -3.80
CA TYR A 27 1.41 12.43 -5.11
C TYR A 27 -0.09 12.22 -5.36
N ALA A 28 -0.77 11.40 -4.55
CA ALA A 28 -2.21 11.23 -4.62
C ALA A 28 -2.97 12.57 -4.51
N ARG A 29 -2.45 13.52 -3.72
CA ARG A 29 -3.05 14.86 -3.57
C ARG A 29 -3.11 15.65 -4.90
N ALA A 30 -2.22 15.37 -5.84
CA ALA A 30 -2.17 16.07 -7.12
C ALA A 30 -3.14 15.47 -8.17
N ILE A 31 -3.82 14.37 -7.84
CA ILE A 31 -4.73 13.66 -8.74
C ILE A 31 -6.13 13.76 -8.13
N ASP A 32 -7.13 14.18 -8.93
CA ASP A 32 -8.50 14.49 -8.45
C ASP A 32 -9.14 13.36 -7.62
N VAL A 33 -8.89 12.10 -8.02
CA VAL A 33 -9.36 10.89 -7.33
C VAL A 33 -8.21 10.02 -6.84
N GLY A 34 -7.03 10.60 -6.63
CA GLY A 34 -5.83 9.87 -6.20
C GLY A 34 -5.93 9.36 -4.77
N VAL A 35 -5.40 8.16 -4.52
CA VAL A 35 -5.26 7.60 -3.17
C VAL A 35 -3.85 7.06 -2.97
N ALA A 36 -3.36 7.11 -1.73
CA ALA A 36 -2.14 6.42 -1.36
C ALA A 36 -2.44 4.94 -1.12
N PHE A 37 -1.63 4.05 -1.69
CA PHE A 37 -1.69 2.61 -1.50
C PHE A 37 -0.29 2.11 -1.16
N GLU A 38 0.02 2.11 0.14
CA GLU A 38 1.39 1.90 0.64
C GLU A 38 1.64 0.44 1.03
N PRO A 39 2.90 -0.03 0.94
CA PRO A 39 3.28 -1.40 1.26
C PRO A 39 3.81 -1.54 2.70
N ILE A 40 3.39 -0.66 3.63
CA ILE A 40 3.77 -0.80 5.04
C ILE A 40 2.77 -1.74 5.71
N PHE A 41 3.18 -2.99 5.90
CA PHE A 41 2.35 -4.03 6.50
C PHE A 41 2.20 -3.85 8.03
N PRO A 42 1.12 -4.39 8.62
CA PRO A 42 0.90 -4.28 10.06
C PRO A 42 2.09 -4.77 10.88
N GLY A 43 2.44 -4.01 11.92
CA GLY A 43 3.55 -4.33 12.82
C GLY A 43 4.94 -3.96 12.30
N LYS A 44 5.06 -3.44 11.07
CA LYS A 44 6.35 -2.99 10.53
C LYS A 44 6.74 -1.61 11.05
N LEU A 45 8.04 -1.43 11.27
CA LEU A 45 8.61 -0.17 11.72
C LEU A 45 8.46 0.88 10.63
N LYS A 46 7.91 2.04 10.99
CA LYS A 46 7.87 3.22 10.12
C LYS A 46 9.15 4.01 10.32
N SER A 47 10.18 3.69 9.54
CA SER A 47 11.53 4.26 9.63
C SER A 47 11.83 5.32 8.56
N ALA A 48 10.85 5.70 7.73
CA ALA A 48 11.03 6.74 6.72
C ALA A 48 11.62 8.03 7.32
N HIS A 49 12.72 8.51 6.74
CA HIS A 49 13.49 9.67 7.19
C HIS A 49 14.13 9.55 8.58
N GLN A 50 14.29 8.33 9.09
CA GLN A 50 14.99 8.04 10.35
C GLN A 50 16.36 7.41 10.10
N GLN A 51 17.20 7.38 11.12
CA GLN A 51 18.47 6.65 11.06
C GLN A 51 18.21 5.15 10.81
N ASP A 52 19.08 4.52 10.02
CA ASP A 52 19.00 3.10 9.66
C ASP A 52 17.68 2.71 8.98
N GLU A 53 17.11 3.63 8.17
CA GLU A 53 15.96 3.37 7.30
C GLU A 53 16.22 2.17 6.37
N HIS A 54 15.30 1.21 6.38
CA HIS A 54 15.37 -0.01 5.58
C HIS A 54 13.98 -0.59 5.33
N VAL A 55 13.93 -1.56 4.43
CA VAL A 55 12.76 -2.43 4.20
C VAL A 55 13.23 -3.88 4.27
N GLU A 56 12.40 -4.75 4.84
CA GLU A 56 12.65 -6.19 4.82
C GLU A 56 12.47 -6.74 3.40
N ILE A 57 13.36 -7.63 2.96
CA ILE A 57 13.29 -8.21 1.61
C ILE A 57 11.95 -8.93 1.40
N ASP A 58 11.46 -9.66 2.41
CA ASP A 58 10.16 -10.33 2.34
C ASP A 58 8.99 -9.36 2.21
N ASP A 59 9.10 -8.16 2.80
CA ASP A 59 8.07 -7.13 2.63
C ASP A 59 8.13 -6.53 1.23
N LEU A 60 9.33 -6.31 0.69
CA LEU A 60 9.50 -5.85 -0.69
C LEU A 60 8.88 -6.85 -1.68
N ILE A 61 9.12 -8.16 -1.50
CA ILE A 61 8.54 -9.21 -2.35
C ILE A 61 7.01 -9.24 -2.21
N ARG A 62 6.48 -9.12 -1.00
CA ARG A 62 5.03 -9.04 -0.77
C ARG A 62 4.42 -7.79 -1.42
N ALA A 63 5.09 -6.65 -1.35
CA ALA A 63 4.67 -5.42 -1.99
C ALA A 63 4.58 -5.58 -3.51
N ILE A 64 5.56 -6.25 -4.12
CA ILE A 64 5.55 -6.57 -5.56
C ILE A 64 4.31 -7.39 -5.93
N ALA A 65 3.98 -8.43 -5.16
CA ALA A 65 2.79 -9.25 -5.40
C ALA A 65 1.50 -8.42 -5.28
N LEU A 66 1.38 -7.61 -4.22
CA LEU A 66 0.26 -6.70 -3.97
C LEU A 66 0.06 -5.72 -5.13
N TYR A 67 1.12 -5.04 -5.55
CA TYR A 67 1.04 -4.07 -6.65
C TYR A 67 0.77 -4.72 -7.99
N THR A 68 1.35 -5.89 -8.25
CA THR A 68 1.10 -6.64 -9.50
C THR A 68 -0.37 -6.97 -9.64
N GLN A 69 -0.98 -7.52 -8.58
CA GLN A 69 -2.41 -7.80 -8.60
C GLN A 69 -3.25 -6.52 -8.67
N ALA A 70 -2.91 -5.47 -7.91
CA ALA A 70 -3.63 -4.20 -7.94
C ALA A 70 -3.65 -3.57 -9.34
N ILE A 71 -2.51 -3.56 -10.03
CA ILE A 71 -2.41 -3.04 -11.40
C ILE A 71 -3.24 -3.89 -12.36
N TYR A 72 -3.16 -5.23 -12.24
CA TYR A 72 -3.96 -6.15 -13.06
C TYR A 72 -5.46 -5.90 -12.87
N GLU A 73 -5.94 -5.85 -11.63
CA GLU A 73 -7.36 -5.64 -11.31
C GLU A 73 -7.87 -4.25 -11.73
N LEU A 74 -7.02 -3.23 -11.71
CA LEU A 74 -7.38 -1.88 -12.14
C LEU A 74 -7.35 -1.69 -13.66
N ALA A 75 -6.57 -2.48 -14.38
CA ALA A 75 -6.47 -2.43 -15.84
C ALA A 75 -7.60 -3.20 -16.56
N ASN A 76 -8.36 -4.03 -15.83
CA ASN A 76 -9.55 -4.75 -16.30
C ASN A 76 -10.84 -4.06 -15.84
#